data_AF-A0A7W7WMM6-F1
#
_entry.id   AF-A0A7W7WMM6-F1
#
_cell.length_a   1.000
_cell.length_b   1.000
_cell.length_c   1.000
_cell.angle_alpha   90.00
_cell.angle_beta   90.00
_cell.angle_gamma   90.00
#
_symmetry.space_group_name_H-M   'P 1'
#
loop_
_entity.id
_entity.type
_entity.pdbx_description
1 polymer ?
#
loop_
_entity_poly.entity_id
_entity_poly.type
_entity_poly.pdbx_seq_one_letter_code
_entity_poly.pdbx_strand_id
1 'polypeptide(L)'
;MATFRLLRQTNASARFAQVTVEVAAASQHEVEVAATASDEHRWEAELGVRWALPDSLSPTRVTVTEVVVTDVDTGVGDVYEAAAHAVRQALHVEHQVPYVGFSDPRMVASWLTSMCGRRLDAVTEARHWYEGQREPDSASLLNAWLFFEYAVPVGLHGHGDQLYLAKEDPYRSYDMDEHGETRVGQAQTPDVLSGFIGAHLVDGAVIFGHDGDAVCTGLVLRFDIGDLVIGTLDDEWVLAVGPVPADTAVHWSVQPFVRSSLC
;
A
#
# COMPACT_ATOMS: atom_id res chain seq x y z
N MET A 1 2.40 2.23 -27.75
CA MET A 1 3.57 2.39 -26.87
C MET A 1 3.33 3.59 -25.98
N ALA A 2 3.60 3.46 -24.68
CA ALA A 2 3.52 4.57 -23.73
C ALA A 2 4.68 4.47 -22.74
N THR A 3 5.12 5.62 -22.24
CA THR A 3 6.15 5.71 -21.20
C THR A 3 5.59 6.52 -20.07
N PHE A 4 5.65 5.97 -18.86
CA PHE A 4 5.38 6.73 -17.65
C PHE A 4 6.67 6.94 -16.87
N ARG A 5 6.80 8.14 -16.31
CA ARG A 5 7.91 8.51 -15.44
C ARG A 5 7.36 8.97 -14.10
N LEU A 6 7.54 8.14 -13.08
CA LEU A 6 7.37 8.53 -11.69
C LEU A 6 8.54 9.45 -11.31
N LEU A 7 8.21 10.70 -11.00
CA LEU A 7 9.16 11.67 -10.48
C LEU A 7 8.47 12.44 -9.34
N ARG A 8 8.72 12.03 -8.11
CA ARG A 8 8.19 12.71 -6.93
C ARG A 8 9.32 13.06 -5.99
N GLN A 9 9.43 14.33 -5.66
CA GLN A 9 10.41 14.82 -4.72
C GLN A 9 9.72 15.69 -3.67
N THR A 10 9.99 15.38 -2.41
CA THR A 10 9.65 16.19 -1.25
C THR A 10 10.95 16.65 -0.58
N ASN A 11 10.85 17.46 0.47
CA ASN A 11 12.02 17.79 1.29
C ASN A 11 12.58 16.58 2.05
N ALA A 12 11.80 15.50 2.18
CA ALA A 12 12.14 14.32 2.98
C ALA A 12 12.47 13.08 2.12
N SER A 13 12.08 13.06 0.84
CA SER A 13 12.21 11.88 0.00
C SER A 13 12.27 12.22 -1.49
N ALA A 14 12.90 11.34 -2.27
CA ALA A 14 12.85 11.35 -3.71
C ALA A 14 12.43 9.95 -4.20
N ARG A 15 11.58 9.92 -5.22
CA ARG A 15 11.08 8.71 -5.88
C ARG A 15 11.28 8.84 -7.38
N PHE A 16 11.89 7.83 -7.98
CA PHE A 16 12.14 7.73 -9.40
C PHE A 16 11.90 6.31 -9.90
N ALA A 17 11.10 6.19 -10.95
CA ALA A 17 11.04 5.02 -11.82
C ALA A 17 10.50 5.46 -13.18
N GLN A 18 11.01 4.90 -14.27
CA GLN A 18 10.45 5.07 -15.59
C GLN A 18 10.22 3.71 -16.21
N VAL A 19 9.02 3.50 -16.74
CA VAL A 19 8.63 2.25 -17.38
C VAL A 19 8.02 2.57 -18.74
N THR A 20 8.51 1.87 -19.77
CA THR A 20 7.95 1.93 -21.13
C THR A 20 7.26 0.61 -21.44
N VAL A 21 6.04 0.71 -21.98
CA VAL A 21 5.22 -0.45 -22.36
C VAL A 21 4.73 -0.36 -23.79
N GLU A 22 4.64 -1.51 -24.43
CA GLU A 22 3.92 -1.73 -25.67
C GLU A 22 2.65 -2.54 -25.39
N VAL A 23 1.57 -2.19 -26.08
CA VAL A 23 0.25 -2.79 -25.89
C VAL A 23 -0.28 -3.22 -27.23
N ALA A 24 -0.72 -4.46 -27.33
CA ALA A 24 -1.28 -5.08 -28.53
C ALA A 24 -2.52 -5.92 -28.19
N ALA A 25 -3.43 -6.04 -29.15
CA ALA A 25 -4.55 -6.97 -29.02
C ALA A 25 -4.05 -8.41 -28.95
N ALA A 26 -4.69 -9.24 -28.13
CA ALA A 26 -4.34 -10.65 -27.95
C ALA A 26 -5.60 -11.51 -27.81
N SER A 27 -5.43 -12.83 -27.73
CA SER A 27 -6.54 -13.77 -27.46
C SER A 27 -6.81 -13.97 -25.97
N GLN A 28 -5.84 -13.63 -25.12
CA GLN A 28 -5.91 -13.66 -23.66
C GLN A 28 -5.04 -12.52 -23.10
N HIS A 29 -5.19 -12.17 -21.83
CA HIS A 29 -4.26 -11.25 -21.20
C HIS A 29 -2.88 -11.88 -21.06
N GLU A 30 -1.87 -11.19 -21.55
CA GLU A 30 -0.48 -11.66 -21.51
C GLU A 30 0.43 -10.52 -21.05
N VAL A 31 1.35 -10.84 -20.15
CA VAL A 31 2.34 -9.89 -19.63
C VAL A 31 3.72 -10.45 -19.89
N GLU A 32 4.55 -9.65 -20.55
CA GLU A 32 5.95 -9.98 -20.83
C GLU A 32 6.84 -8.83 -20.34
N VAL A 33 7.90 -9.15 -19.59
CA VAL A 33 8.93 -8.18 -19.22
C VAL A 33 10.19 -8.47 -20.03
N ALA A 34 10.33 -7.78 -21.16
CA ALA A 34 11.49 -7.87 -22.05
C ALA A 34 12.64 -6.93 -21.63
N ALA A 35 12.35 -5.93 -20.80
CA ALA A 35 13.31 -4.98 -20.28
C ALA A 35 14.48 -5.67 -19.52
N THR A 36 15.68 -5.12 -19.70
CA THR A 36 16.84 -5.48 -18.87
C THR A 36 16.72 -4.78 -17.52
N ALA A 37 16.42 -5.53 -16.46
CA ALA A 37 16.25 -5.05 -15.10
C ALA A 37 16.59 -6.17 -14.10
N SER A 38 16.78 -5.83 -12.82
CA SER A 38 16.93 -6.83 -11.76
C SER A 38 15.67 -7.69 -11.64
N ASP A 39 15.79 -8.90 -11.07
CA ASP A 39 14.63 -9.79 -10.89
C ASP A 39 13.52 -9.14 -10.05
N GLU A 40 13.90 -8.34 -9.04
CA GLU A 40 12.97 -7.54 -8.23
C GLU A 40 12.19 -6.53 -9.08
N HIS A 41 12.86 -5.70 -9.86
CA HIS A 41 12.19 -4.69 -10.70
C HIS A 41 11.39 -5.32 -11.85
N ARG A 42 11.84 -6.46 -12.41
CA ARG A 42 11.07 -7.23 -13.39
C ARG A 42 9.76 -7.71 -12.77
N TRP A 43 9.84 -8.22 -11.55
CA TRP A 43 8.68 -8.70 -10.80
C TRP A 43 7.71 -7.57 -10.45
N GLU A 44 8.20 -6.43 -9.95
CA GLU A 44 7.35 -5.26 -9.68
C GLU A 44 6.64 -4.77 -10.94
N ALA A 45 7.36 -4.68 -12.07
CA ALA A 45 6.78 -4.26 -13.33
C ALA A 45 5.67 -5.22 -13.78
N GLU A 46 5.89 -6.53 -13.68
CA GLU A 46 4.89 -7.55 -14.02
C GLU A 46 3.62 -7.39 -13.18
N LEU A 47 3.77 -7.23 -11.86
CA LEU A 47 2.64 -7.02 -10.96
C LEU A 47 1.89 -5.72 -11.24
N GLY A 48 2.61 -4.63 -11.52
CA GLY A 48 2.02 -3.34 -11.87
C GLY A 48 1.21 -3.40 -13.15
N VAL A 49 1.74 -4.10 -14.16
CA VAL A 49 1.01 -4.36 -15.42
C VAL A 49 -0.26 -5.18 -15.16
N ARG A 50 -0.17 -6.28 -14.42
CA ARG A 50 -1.32 -7.15 -14.12
C ARG A 50 -2.41 -6.38 -13.38
N TRP A 51 -2.04 -5.58 -12.39
CA TRP A 51 -2.98 -4.74 -11.64
C TRP A 51 -3.68 -3.71 -12.54
N ALA A 52 -2.99 -3.18 -13.54
CA ALA A 52 -3.56 -2.22 -14.47
C ALA A 52 -4.51 -2.83 -15.51
N LEU A 53 -4.59 -4.17 -15.61
CA LEU A 53 -5.44 -4.91 -16.54
C LEU A 53 -6.66 -5.50 -15.81
N PRO A 54 -7.76 -4.74 -15.62
CA PRO A 54 -8.99 -5.32 -15.09
C PRO A 54 -9.57 -6.38 -16.03
N ASP A 55 -10.25 -7.38 -15.46
CA ASP A 55 -10.90 -8.49 -16.18
C ASP A 55 -11.95 -8.05 -17.21
N SER A 56 -12.43 -6.81 -17.09
CA SER A 56 -13.41 -6.21 -18.00
C SER A 56 -12.82 -5.67 -19.31
N LEU A 57 -11.49 -5.63 -19.44
CA LEU A 57 -10.84 -5.19 -20.67
C LEU A 57 -10.85 -6.28 -21.74
N SER A 58 -10.77 -5.84 -22.99
CA SER A 58 -10.50 -6.77 -24.09
C SER A 58 -9.14 -7.44 -23.89
N PRO A 59 -9.02 -8.74 -24.21
CA PRO A 59 -7.76 -9.46 -24.08
C PRO A 59 -6.59 -8.74 -24.76
N THR A 60 -5.55 -8.49 -23.97
CA THR A 60 -4.46 -7.57 -24.34
C THR A 60 -3.12 -8.16 -23.94
N ARG A 61 -2.14 -8.09 -24.84
CA ARG A 61 -0.74 -8.34 -24.54
C ARG A 61 -0.06 -7.02 -24.19
N VAL A 62 0.63 -7.01 -23.06
CA VAL A 62 1.48 -5.91 -22.62
C VAL A 62 2.92 -6.40 -22.54
N THR A 63 3.82 -5.69 -23.22
CA THR A 63 5.26 -5.94 -23.16
C THR A 63 5.95 -4.74 -22.50
N VAL A 64 6.60 -4.95 -21.36
CA VAL A 64 7.48 -3.96 -20.74
C VAL A 64 8.82 -3.98 -21.47
N THR A 65 9.09 -2.92 -22.23
CA THR A 65 10.27 -2.84 -23.11
C THR A 65 11.45 -2.14 -22.45
N GLU A 66 11.19 -1.28 -21.47
CA GLU A 66 12.23 -0.53 -20.75
C GLU A 66 11.84 -0.31 -19.29
N VAL A 67 12.81 -0.44 -18.39
CA VAL A 67 12.72 -0.07 -16.98
C VAL A 67 13.96 0.73 -16.63
N VAL A 68 13.79 1.98 -16.20
CA VAL A 68 14.87 2.86 -15.75
C VAL A 68 14.63 3.20 -14.29
N VAL A 69 15.65 2.94 -13.47
CA VAL A 69 15.64 3.13 -12.01
C VAL A 69 16.93 3.81 -11.58
N THR A 70 16.98 4.25 -10.33
CA THR A 70 18.18 4.76 -9.67
C THR A 70 18.34 4.09 -8.33
N ASP A 71 19.55 3.70 -7.96
CA ASP A 71 19.79 2.98 -6.69
C ASP A 71 19.40 3.79 -5.44
N VAL A 72 19.34 5.12 -5.55
CA VAL A 72 19.08 6.02 -4.42
C VAL A 72 17.60 6.40 -4.32
N ASP A 73 16.97 6.69 -5.46
CA ASP A 73 15.62 7.26 -5.49
C ASP A 73 14.56 6.23 -5.89
N THR A 74 14.89 4.95 -6.06
CA THR A 74 13.91 3.89 -6.35
C THR A 74 13.73 3.01 -5.13
N GLY A 75 12.52 3.00 -4.55
CA GLY A 75 12.14 2.08 -3.47
C GLY A 75 11.03 1.11 -3.87
N VAL A 76 10.79 0.11 -3.03
CA VAL A 76 9.79 -0.96 -3.26
C VAL A 76 8.43 -0.40 -3.68
N GLY A 77 7.92 -0.80 -4.83
CA GLY A 77 6.64 -0.37 -5.40
C GLY A 77 6.70 0.81 -6.37
N ASP A 78 7.87 1.45 -6.54
CA ASP A 78 8.01 2.56 -7.49
C ASP A 78 7.95 2.06 -8.94
N VAL A 79 8.53 0.89 -9.24
CA VAL A 79 8.45 0.29 -10.58
C VAL A 79 7.05 -0.27 -10.84
N TYR A 80 6.42 -0.85 -9.82
CA TYR A 80 5.01 -1.27 -9.87
C TYR A 80 4.08 -0.12 -10.27
N GLU A 81 4.16 1.01 -9.56
CA GLU A 81 3.35 2.21 -9.84
C GLU A 81 3.62 2.73 -11.25
N ALA A 82 4.89 2.85 -11.64
CA ALA A 82 5.25 3.34 -12.96
C ALA A 82 4.75 2.44 -14.09
N ALA A 83 4.84 1.12 -13.93
CA ALA A 83 4.33 0.15 -14.89
C ALA A 83 2.81 0.22 -15.02
N ALA A 84 2.10 0.28 -13.89
CA ALA A 84 0.65 0.38 -13.88
C ALA A 84 0.15 1.65 -14.61
N HIS A 85 0.77 2.79 -14.35
CA HIS A 85 0.45 4.04 -15.05
C HIS A 85 0.78 3.98 -16.55
N ALA A 86 1.94 3.41 -16.93
CA ALA A 86 2.31 3.27 -18.33
C ALA A 86 1.28 2.45 -19.13
N VAL A 87 0.76 1.37 -18.54
CA VAL A 87 -0.30 0.54 -19.14
C VAL A 87 -1.60 1.31 -19.29
N ARG A 88 -2.05 1.98 -18.22
CA ARG A 88 -3.29 2.77 -18.25
C ARG A 88 -3.24 3.90 -19.28
N GLN A 89 -2.09 4.58 -19.39
CA GLN A 89 -1.85 5.57 -20.44
C GLN A 89 -1.93 4.96 -21.84
N ALA A 90 -1.30 3.82 -22.07
CA ALA A 90 -1.36 3.13 -23.36
C ALA A 90 -2.79 2.72 -23.76
N LEU A 91 -3.61 2.33 -22.78
CA LEU A 91 -4.99 1.90 -22.97
C LEU A 91 -6.01 3.05 -23.03
N HIS A 92 -5.58 4.30 -22.80
CA HIS A 92 -6.46 5.48 -22.75
C HIS A 92 -7.58 5.33 -21.70
N VAL A 93 -7.30 4.64 -20.60
CA VAL A 93 -8.22 4.54 -19.46
C VAL A 93 -8.06 5.80 -18.63
N GLU A 94 -9.05 6.71 -18.71
CA GLU A 94 -9.08 7.93 -17.89
C GLU A 94 -9.10 7.59 -16.39
N HIS A 95 -8.46 8.45 -15.58
CA HIS A 95 -8.41 8.31 -14.13
C HIS A 95 -9.23 9.36 -13.41
N GLN A 96 -10.01 8.89 -12.44
CA GLN A 96 -10.50 9.71 -11.32
C GLN A 96 -9.53 9.71 -10.12
N VAL A 97 -8.60 8.75 -10.00
CA VAL A 97 -7.68 8.66 -8.86
C VAL A 97 -6.22 8.82 -9.32
N PRO A 98 -5.43 9.79 -8.80
CA PRO A 98 -4.09 10.08 -9.32
C PRO A 98 -3.01 9.02 -9.06
N TYR A 99 -3.26 8.03 -8.21
CA TYR A 99 -2.21 7.20 -7.60
C TYR A 99 -2.55 5.70 -7.61
N VAL A 100 -1.53 4.86 -7.77
CA VAL A 100 -1.63 3.38 -7.77
C VAL A 100 -1.11 2.83 -6.44
N GLY A 101 -2.02 2.54 -5.51
CA GLY A 101 -1.71 1.74 -4.33
C GLY A 101 -1.38 0.29 -4.69
N PHE A 102 -0.72 -0.42 -3.79
CA PHE A 102 -0.46 -1.85 -3.93
C PHE A 102 -1.09 -2.62 -2.77
N SER A 103 -1.71 -3.74 -3.12
CA SER A 103 -2.33 -4.70 -2.20
C SER A 103 -1.92 -6.14 -2.53
N ASP A 104 -1.09 -6.33 -3.55
CA ASP A 104 -0.55 -7.65 -3.88
C ASP A 104 0.28 -8.14 -2.68
N PRO A 105 -0.01 -9.32 -2.12
CA PRO A 105 0.69 -9.88 -0.98
C PRO A 105 2.21 -9.85 -1.06
N ARG A 106 2.80 -10.06 -2.24
CA ARG A 106 4.26 -10.10 -2.41
C ARG A 106 4.83 -8.70 -2.44
N MET A 107 4.11 -7.72 -2.99
CA MET A 107 4.50 -6.30 -2.88
C MET A 107 4.44 -5.84 -1.43
N VAL A 108 3.37 -6.18 -0.73
CA VAL A 108 3.20 -5.85 0.69
C VAL A 108 4.29 -6.52 1.55
N ALA A 109 4.59 -7.80 1.29
CA ALA A 109 5.69 -8.51 1.96
C ALA A 109 7.05 -7.86 1.68
N SER A 110 7.34 -7.46 0.44
CA SER A 110 8.58 -6.76 0.08
C SER A 110 8.67 -5.41 0.78
N TRP A 111 7.55 -4.68 0.87
CA TRP A 111 7.47 -3.45 1.63
C TRP A 111 7.75 -3.69 3.12
N LEU A 112 7.13 -4.70 3.74
CA LEU A 112 7.37 -5.08 5.13
C LEU A 112 8.85 -5.39 5.37
N THR A 113 9.49 -6.18 4.51
CA THR A 113 10.93 -6.46 4.60
C THR A 113 11.75 -5.18 4.54
N SER A 114 11.40 -4.22 3.68
CA SER A 114 12.10 -2.93 3.57
C SER A 114 11.91 -2.02 4.80
N MET A 115 10.85 -2.23 5.58
CA MET A 115 10.56 -1.48 6.81
C MET A 115 11.18 -2.14 8.06
N CYS A 116 11.51 -3.43 8.02
CA CYS A 116 12.11 -4.14 9.15
C CYS A 116 13.41 -3.46 9.61
N GLY A 117 13.55 -3.30 10.92
CA GLY A 117 14.64 -2.58 11.58
C GLY A 117 14.44 -1.07 11.69
N ARG A 118 13.45 -0.49 11.00
CA ARG A 118 13.19 0.96 11.05
C ARG A 118 12.28 1.31 12.22
N ARG A 119 12.50 2.50 12.76
CA ARG A 119 11.62 3.10 13.78
C ARG A 119 10.37 3.68 13.13
N LEU A 120 9.20 3.50 13.75
CA LEU A 120 8.00 4.24 13.40
C LEU A 120 8.07 5.63 14.05
N ASP A 121 8.47 6.64 13.29
CA ASP A 121 8.70 8.01 13.79
C ASP A 121 7.39 8.75 14.10
N ALA A 122 6.34 8.51 13.32
CA ALA A 122 5.04 9.11 13.52
C ALA A 122 3.91 8.29 12.88
N VAL A 123 2.69 8.56 13.33
CA VAL A 123 1.46 8.14 12.66
C VAL A 123 0.58 9.38 12.49
N THR A 124 0.05 9.58 11.29
CA THR A 124 -1.04 10.53 11.04
C THR A 124 -2.31 9.74 10.80
N GLU A 125 -3.44 10.19 11.34
CA GLU A 125 -4.74 9.56 11.18
C GLU A 125 -5.73 10.57 10.64
N ALA A 126 -6.59 10.11 9.72
CA ALA A 126 -7.80 10.80 9.34
C ALA A 126 -8.96 10.16 10.09
N ARG A 127 -9.72 10.97 10.81
CA ARG A 127 -10.82 10.49 11.63
C ARG A 127 -12.08 11.29 11.39
N HIS A 128 -13.21 10.59 11.41
CA HIS A 128 -14.54 11.20 11.32
C HIS A 128 -14.95 11.82 12.65
N TRP A 129 -15.53 13.01 12.56
CA TRP A 129 -16.12 13.74 13.68
C TRP A 129 -17.52 14.17 13.31
N TYR A 130 -18.47 13.97 14.22
CA TYR A 130 -19.86 14.39 14.06
C TYR A 130 -20.29 15.21 15.27
N GLU A 131 -20.86 16.40 15.04
CA GLU A 131 -21.27 17.34 16.10
C GLU A 131 -20.17 17.61 17.16
N GLY A 132 -18.91 17.66 16.71
CA GLY A 132 -17.75 17.87 17.59
C GLY A 132 -17.38 16.68 18.47
N GLN A 133 -18.01 15.52 18.27
CA GLN A 133 -17.69 14.25 18.91
C GLN A 133 -16.97 13.31 17.94
N ARG A 134 -16.19 12.38 18.49
CA ARG A 134 -15.44 11.36 17.75
C ARG A 134 -15.75 10.00 18.35
N GLU A 135 -16.07 9.02 17.52
CA GLU A 135 -16.16 7.64 17.96
C GLU A 135 -14.78 7.09 18.40
N PRO A 136 -14.75 6.11 19.31
CA PRO A 136 -13.49 5.57 19.80
C PRO A 136 -12.74 4.77 18.73
N ASP A 137 -11.42 4.89 18.76
CA ASP A 137 -10.46 4.02 18.06
C ASP A 137 -10.83 3.64 16.61
N SER A 138 -10.97 2.36 16.26
CA SER A 138 -11.18 1.97 14.86
C SER A 138 -12.47 2.50 14.24
N ALA A 139 -13.53 2.72 15.02
CA ALA A 139 -14.84 3.15 14.52
C ALA A 139 -14.83 4.54 13.88
N SER A 140 -13.96 5.45 14.36
CA SER A 140 -13.79 6.77 13.74
C SER A 140 -12.66 6.83 12.71
N LEU A 141 -11.86 5.77 12.56
CA LEU A 141 -10.71 5.79 11.67
C LEU A 141 -11.17 5.73 10.20
N LEU A 142 -10.64 6.61 9.37
CA LEU A 142 -10.88 6.61 7.93
C LEU A 142 -9.64 6.15 7.17
N ASN A 143 -8.49 6.72 7.51
CA ASN A 143 -7.18 6.37 6.96
C ASN A 143 -6.08 6.59 8.00
N ALA A 144 -4.96 5.89 7.84
CA ALA A 144 -3.75 6.11 8.62
C ALA A 144 -2.53 6.19 7.71
N TRP A 145 -1.55 7.02 8.04
CA TRP A 145 -0.26 7.10 7.36
C TRP A 145 0.86 6.77 8.35
N LEU A 146 1.65 5.77 8.01
CA LEU A 146 2.81 5.33 8.79
C LEU A 146 4.07 6.02 8.29
N PHE A 147 4.81 6.66 9.20
CA PHE A 147 6.06 7.35 8.91
C PHE A 147 7.22 6.56 9.52
N PHE A 148 7.85 5.70 8.73
CA PHE A 148 9.05 4.99 9.14
C PHE A 148 10.31 5.82 8.87
N GLU A 149 11.32 5.64 9.73
CA GLU A 149 12.62 6.31 9.63
C GLU A 149 13.24 6.14 8.22
N TYR A 150 13.63 7.24 7.59
CA TYR A 150 14.17 7.29 6.21
C TYR A 150 13.28 6.64 5.13
N ALA A 151 11.96 6.65 5.30
CA ALA A 151 11.01 6.13 4.32
C ALA A 151 9.99 7.20 3.89
N VAL A 152 9.42 7.03 2.69
CA VAL A 152 8.25 7.78 2.25
C VAL A 152 7.06 7.35 3.13
N PRO A 153 6.17 8.28 3.54
CA PRO A 153 4.98 7.90 4.30
C PRO A 153 4.13 6.91 3.52
N VAL A 154 3.54 5.94 4.21
CA VAL A 154 2.65 4.96 3.60
C VAL A 154 1.26 5.07 4.22
N GLY A 155 0.31 5.51 3.39
CA GLY A 155 -1.12 5.49 3.64
C GLY A 155 -1.67 4.08 3.61
N LEU A 156 -2.57 3.81 4.55
CA LEU A 156 -3.36 2.60 4.68
C LEU A 156 -4.81 2.95 4.30
N HIS A 157 -5.36 2.19 3.35
CA HIS A 157 -6.73 2.38 2.86
C HIS A 157 -7.47 1.05 2.92
N GLY A 158 -8.57 1.00 3.66
CA GLY A 158 -9.54 -0.09 3.58
C GLY A 158 -10.47 0.12 2.37
N HIS A 159 -10.78 -0.96 1.67
CA HIS A 159 -11.80 -1.01 0.63
C HIS A 159 -12.40 -2.40 0.59
N GLY A 160 -13.61 -2.55 1.13
CA GLY A 160 -14.20 -3.85 1.48
C GLY A 160 -13.28 -4.60 2.43
N ASP A 161 -12.94 -5.83 2.05
CA ASP A 161 -12.01 -6.69 2.79
C ASP A 161 -10.55 -6.46 2.40
N GLN A 162 -10.25 -5.50 1.53
CA GLN A 162 -8.90 -5.30 1.00
C GLN A 162 -8.19 -4.09 1.60
N LEU A 163 -6.97 -4.33 2.08
CA LEU A 163 -6.06 -3.30 2.54
C LEU A 163 -5.11 -2.90 1.40
N TYR A 164 -5.12 -1.62 1.05
CA TYR A 164 -4.20 -1.01 0.10
C TYR A 164 -3.16 -0.17 0.83
N LEU A 165 -1.91 -0.30 0.39
CA LEU A 165 -0.79 0.54 0.82
C LEU A 165 -0.48 1.55 -0.29
N ALA A 166 -0.30 2.80 0.10
CA ALA A 166 -0.03 3.89 -0.83
C ALA A 166 1.11 4.79 -0.33
N LYS A 167 2.13 5.03 -1.16
CA LYS A 167 3.20 5.99 -0.87
C LYS A 167 2.71 7.40 -1.13
N GLU A 168 2.02 7.98 -0.16
CA GLU A 168 1.39 9.29 -0.25
C GLU A 168 1.49 10.09 1.04
N ASP A 169 1.31 11.41 0.89
CA ASP A 169 1.27 12.30 2.04
C ASP A 169 -0.18 12.38 2.54
N PRO A 170 -0.41 12.57 3.85
CA PRO A 170 -1.76 12.79 4.37
C PRO A 170 -2.45 13.96 3.69
N TYR A 171 -3.74 13.77 3.38
CA TYR A 171 -4.57 14.86 2.88
C TYR A 171 -4.97 15.84 3.99
N ARG A 172 -5.56 16.97 3.61
CA ARG A 172 -6.01 18.00 4.56
C ARG A 172 -7.35 17.64 5.19
N SER A 173 -7.58 18.09 6.41
CA SER A 173 -8.92 18.07 7.00
C SER A 173 -9.93 18.80 6.12
N TYR A 174 -11.17 18.32 6.11
CA TYR A 174 -12.26 18.90 5.32
C TYR A 174 -13.62 18.71 6.00
N ASP A 175 -14.52 19.64 5.71
CA ASP A 175 -15.90 19.63 6.17
C ASP A 175 -16.77 18.79 5.21
N MET A 176 -17.70 18.01 5.77
CA MET A 176 -18.65 17.15 5.05
C MET A 176 -20.08 17.65 5.20
N ASP A 177 -20.25 18.94 5.44
CA ASP A 177 -21.51 19.62 5.68
C ASP A 177 -22.32 18.95 6.82
N GLU A 178 -23.54 18.51 6.53
CA GLU A 178 -24.43 17.88 7.51
C GLU A 178 -23.95 16.51 8.00
N HIS A 179 -22.91 15.94 7.40
CA HIS A 179 -22.33 14.65 7.79
C HIS A 179 -21.11 14.79 8.71
N GLY A 180 -20.79 16.00 9.17
CA GLY A 180 -19.69 16.26 10.09
C GLY A 180 -18.41 16.68 9.37
N GLU A 181 -17.26 16.24 9.85
CA GLU A 181 -15.95 16.62 9.29
C GLU A 181 -14.95 15.48 9.38
N THR A 182 -13.97 15.49 8.48
CA THR A 182 -12.77 14.67 8.59
C THR A 182 -11.64 15.51 9.15
N ARG A 183 -11.12 15.11 10.31
CA ARG A 183 -9.94 15.74 10.92
C ARG A 183 -8.72 14.85 10.70
N VAL A 184 -7.65 15.46 10.22
CA VAL A 184 -6.37 14.80 9.93
C VAL A 184 -5.30 15.38 10.81
N GLY A 185 -4.63 14.53 11.58
CA GLY A 185 -3.61 14.95 12.54
C GLY A 185 -2.80 13.77 13.06
N GLN A 186 -1.80 14.06 13.91
CA GLN A 186 -1.02 13.00 14.55
C GLN A 186 -1.91 12.11 15.41
N ALA A 187 -1.66 10.80 15.39
CA ALA A 187 -2.28 9.86 16.34
C ALA A 187 -1.93 10.27 17.77
N GLN A 188 -2.92 10.26 18.68
CA GLN A 188 -2.72 10.65 20.07
C GLN A 188 -3.32 9.62 21.01
N THR A 189 -2.84 9.54 22.25
CA THR A 189 -3.51 8.73 23.28
C THR A 189 -4.98 9.19 23.40
N PRO A 190 -5.97 8.28 23.34
CA PRO A 190 -5.88 6.82 23.49
C PRO A 190 -5.85 5.98 22.19
N ASP A 191 -5.57 6.56 21.03
CA ASP A 191 -5.58 5.87 19.72
C ASP A 191 -4.55 4.74 19.68
N VAL A 192 -4.93 3.54 19.22
CA VAL A 192 -4.09 2.34 19.29
C VAL A 192 -2.76 2.53 18.56
N LEU A 193 -2.79 3.16 17.38
CA LEU A 193 -1.58 3.37 16.57
C LEU A 193 -0.55 4.29 17.26
N SER A 194 -1.01 5.21 18.11
CA SER A 194 -0.12 6.12 18.84
C SER A 194 0.81 5.38 19.82
N GLY A 195 0.40 4.19 20.30
CA GLY A 195 1.16 3.38 21.24
C GLY A 195 2.46 2.79 20.66
N PHE A 196 2.61 2.78 19.33
CA PHE A 196 3.76 2.22 18.63
C PHE A 196 4.75 3.26 18.09
N ILE A 197 4.46 4.55 18.26
CA ILE A 197 5.36 5.63 17.86
C ILE A 197 6.66 5.54 18.68
N GLY A 198 7.79 5.54 17.98
CA GLY A 198 9.13 5.40 18.55
C GLY A 198 9.65 3.97 18.64
N ALA A 199 8.81 2.96 18.35
CA ALA A 199 9.17 1.55 18.37
C ALA A 199 9.82 1.10 17.04
N HIS A 200 10.68 0.08 17.08
CA HIS A 200 11.29 -0.49 15.88
C HIS A 200 10.49 -1.69 15.39
N LEU A 201 10.21 -1.74 14.08
CA LEU A 201 9.62 -2.92 13.46
C LEU A 201 10.65 -4.05 13.42
N VAL A 202 10.36 -5.18 14.05
CA VAL A 202 11.24 -6.35 14.12
C VAL A 202 11.00 -7.28 12.93
N ASP A 203 9.74 -7.64 12.73
CA ASP A 203 9.25 -8.41 11.58
C ASP A 203 7.77 -8.09 11.33
N GLY A 204 7.21 -8.62 10.24
CA GLY A 204 5.80 -8.43 9.94
C GLY A 204 5.24 -9.57 9.10
N ALA A 205 3.92 -9.66 9.02
CA ALA A 205 3.23 -10.66 8.22
C ALA A 205 2.06 -10.02 7.47
N VAL A 206 1.77 -10.54 6.29
CA VAL A 206 0.56 -10.20 5.53
C VAL A 206 -0.60 -11.05 6.05
N ILE A 207 -1.79 -10.49 6.10
CA ILE A 207 -3.04 -11.20 6.40
C ILE A 207 -3.83 -11.35 5.11
N PHE A 208 -4.30 -12.57 4.84
CA PHE A 208 -5.21 -12.88 3.72
C PHE A 208 -6.64 -13.07 4.23
N GLY A 209 -7.61 -12.77 3.36
CA GLY A 209 -9.04 -12.93 3.62
C GLY A 209 -9.56 -14.35 3.43
N HIS A 210 -10.86 -14.54 3.65
CA HIS A 210 -11.47 -15.85 3.89
C HIS A 210 -11.50 -16.78 2.67
N ASP A 211 -11.31 -16.28 1.45
CA ASP A 211 -11.45 -17.09 0.24
C ASP A 211 -10.12 -17.49 -0.42
N GLY A 212 -8.99 -17.25 0.24
CA GLY A 212 -7.66 -17.54 -0.34
C GLY A 212 -7.35 -16.71 -1.58
N ASP A 213 -8.19 -15.72 -1.89
CA ASP A 213 -7.92 -14.70 -2.88
C ASP A 213 -6.62 -13.99 -2.51
N ALA A 214 -5.76 -13.82 -3.51
CA ALA A 214 -4.42 -13.27 -3.37
C ALA A 214 -4.43 -11.75 -3.12
N VAL A 215 -5.26 -11.29 -2.18
CA VAL A 215 -5.40 -9.90 -1.76
C VAL A 215 -5.00 -9.76 -0.31
N CYS A 216 -4.21 -8.72 -0.04
CA CYS A 216 -3.87 -8.29 1.31
C CYS A 216 -5.12 -7.72 1.99
N THR A 217 -5.54 -8.30 3.11
CA THR A 217 -6.67 -7.81 3.92
C THR A 217 -6.21 -7.14 5.21
N GLY A 218 -4.94 -7.34 5.57
CA GLY A 218 -4.34 -6.74 6.74
C GLY A 218 -2.86 -7.05 6.89
N LEU A 219 -2.29 -6.56 7.99
CA LEU A 219 -0.91 -6.69 8.39
C LEU A 219 -0.86 -7.07 9.87
N VAL A 220 0.10 -7.92 10.21
CA VAL A 220 0.64 -7.97 11.56
C VAL A 220 2.00 -7.30 11.52
N LEU A 221 2.16 -6.24 12.31
CA LEU A 221 3.41 -5.51 12.49
C LEU A 221 3.96 -5.84 13.89
N ARG A 222 5.07 -6.57 13.96
CA ARG A 222 5.72 -6.85 15.25
C ARG A 222 6.77 -5.80 15.54
N PHE A 223 6.52 -5.00 16.55
CA PHE A 223 7.47 -4.05 17.08
C PHE A 223 8.25 -4.63 18.28
N ASP A 224 9.35 -3.99 18.64
CA ASP A 224 10.14 -4.32 19.84
C ASP A 224 9.37 -4.14 21.16
N ILE A 225 8.20 -3.47 21.12
CA ILE A 225 7.31 -3.27 22.27
C ILE A 225 6.02 -4.11 22.23
N GLY A 226 5.75 -4.84 21.13
CA GLY A 226 4.54 -5.65 20.99
C GLY A 226 4.05 -5.80 19.54
N ASP A 227 2.99 -6.58 19.36
CA ASP A 227 2.39 -6.85 18.05
C ASP A 227 1.21 -5.88 17.81
N LEU A 228 1.12 -5.35 16.59
CA LEU A 228 0.02 -4.52 16.11
C LEU A 228 -0.65 -5.22 14.93
N VAL A 229 -1.96 -5.42 15.01
CA VAL A 229 -2.80 -5.92 13.92
C VAL A 229 -3.55 -4.75 13.32
N ILE A 230 -3.45 -4.60 11.99
CA ILE A 230 -4.20 -3.61 11.21
C ILE A 230 -4.82 -4.35 10.03
N GLY A 231 -6.13 -4.28 9.85
CA GLY A 231 -6.77 -4.81 8.66
C GLY A 231 -8.13 -4.20 8.42
N THR A 232 -8.81 -4.71 7.41
CA THR A 232 -10.16 -4.34 7.06
C THR A 232 -11.03 -5.59 6.91
N LEU A 233 -12.28 -5.49 7.37
CA LEU A 233 -13.28 -6.54 7.24
C LEU A 233 -14.64 -5.86 7.11
N ASP A 234 -15.39 -6.17 6.05
CA ASP A 234 -16.70 -5.59 5.76
C ASP A 234 -16.71 -4.05 5.78
N ASP A 235 -15.70 -3.42 5.16
CA ASP A 235 -15.48 -1.96 5.16
C ASP A 235 -15.14 -1.35 6.54
N GLU A 236 -14.95 -2.15 7.59
CA GLU A 236 -14.55 -1.66 8.91
C GLU A 236 -13.08 -1.92 9.22
N TRP A 237 -12.46 -0.95 9.91
CA TRP A 237 -11.10 -1.11 10.42
C TRP A 237 -11.07 -2.09 11.60
N VAL A 238 -10.14 -3.02 11.53
CA VAL A 238 -9.77 -3.89 12.64
C VAL A 238 -8.39 -3.45 13.13
N LEU A 239 -8.35 -2.90 14.35
CA LEU A 239 -7.13 -2.54 15.05
C LEU A 239 -7.03 -3.33 16.35
N ALA A 240 -5.89 -3.98 16.58
CA ALA A 240 -5.67 -4.70 17.84
C ALA A 240 -4.21 -4.72 18.27
N VAL A 241 -3.99 -4.72 19.58
CA VAL A 241 -2.68 -4.98 20.19
C VAL A 241 -2.60 -6.46 20.56
N GLY A 242 -1.53 -7.12 20.12
CA GLY A 242 -1.30 -8.55 20.36
C GLY A 242 -1.86 -9.44 19.25
N PRO A 243 -2.55 -10.55 19.58
CA PRO A 243 -3.03 -11.49 18.58
C PRO A 243 -4.18 -10.92 17.75
N VAL A 244 -4.39 -11.51 16.56
CA VAL A 244 -5.59 -11.27 15.75
C VAL A 244 -6.85 -11.54 16.60
N PRO A 245 -7.81 -10.60 16.66
CA PRO A 245 -9.06 -10.78 17.41
C PRO A 245 -9.79 -12.08 17.01
N ALA A 246 -10.33 -12.80 18.00
CA ALA A 246 -10.85 -14.16 17.79
C ALA A 246 -12.05 -14.24 16.84
N ASP A 247 -12.86 -13.19 16.80
CA ASP A 247 -13.98 -12.97 15.88
C ASP A 247 -13.51 -12.74 14.43
N THR A 248 -12.40 -12.03 14.23
CA THR A 248 -11.80 -11.83 12.90
C THR A 248 -10.95 -13.02 12.43
N ALA A 249 -10.36 -13.77 13.37
CA ALA A 249 -9.43 -14.86 13.08
C ALA A 249 -10.05 -16.00 12.24
N VAL A 250 -11.38 -16.17 12.24
CA VAL A 250 -12.05 -17.17 11.40
C VAL A 250 -12.09 -16.76 9.92
N HIS A 251 -11.94 -15.48 9.63
CA HIS A 251 -11.94 -14.90 8.28
C HIS A 251 -10.53 -14.69 7.74
N TRP A 252 -9.51 -14.78 8.59
CA TRP A 252 -8.16 -14.33 8.25
C TRP A 252 -7.11 -15.44 8.35
N SER A 253 -6.16 -15.41 7.42
CA SER A 253 -4.98 -16.27 7.43
C SER A 253 -3.71 -15.44 7.48
N VAL A 254 -3.03 -15.47 8.63
CA VAL A 254 -1.74 -14.81 8.81
C VAL A 254 -0.66 -15.59 8.09
N GLN A 255 0.00 -14.95 7.13
CA GLN A 255 1.11 -15.52 6.38
C GLN A 255 2.37 -15.62 7.24
N PRO A 256 3.39 -16.39 6.81
CA PRO A 256 4.68 -16.41 7.49
C PRO A 256 5.27 -15.02 7.66
N PHE A 257 5.90 -14.78 8.82
CA PHE A 257 6.58 -13.52 9.09
C PHE A 257 7.78 -13.34 8.16
N VAL A 258 7.86 -12.15 7.55
CA VAL A 258 9.02 -11.71 6.78
C VAL A 258 9.99 -10.97 7.68
N ARG A 259 11.28 -11.27 7.52
CA ARG A 259 12.37 -10.64 8.29
C ARG A 259 13.28 -9.87 7.34
N SER A 260 13.98 -8.87 7.88
CA SER A 260 15.12 -8.29 7.18
C SER A 260 16.13 -9.38 6.84
N SER A 261 16.59 -9.41 5.59
CA SER A 261 17.65 -10.31 5.14
C SER A 261 19.05 -9.81 5.54
N LEU A 262 19.13 -8.71 6.28
CA LEU A 262 20.41 -8.11 6.70
C LEU A 262 20.92 -8.81 7.98
N CYS A 263 21.77 -9.80 7.77
CA CYS A 263 22.86 -10.20 8.67
C CYS A 263 24.15 -10.26 7.85
#